data_AF-A0A7S3CZY6-F1
#
_entry.id   AF-A0A7S3CZY6-F1
#
_cell.length_a   1.000
_cell.length_b   1.000
_cell.length_c   1.000
_cell.angle_alpha   90.00
_cell.angle_beta   90.00
_cell.angle_gamma   90.00
#
_symmetry.space_group_name_H-M   'P 1'
#
loop_
_entity.id
_entity.type
_entity.pdbx_description
1 polymer ?
#
loop_
_entity_poly.entity_id
_entity_poly.type
_entity_poly.pdbx_seq_one_letter_code
_entity_poly.pdbx_strand_id
1 'polypeptide(L)'
;LRAVFRQKRPVLEKSFKYYARLRPGNVETMDKNEFMDFVKDCRLIDSKLAVTDVYAIFANIQHGQDEEAIASTGLELTYTEFLEGVCALAGYKYPNPYVPLDKKAEYFIREYVQPNIQSKGGLQSLDDKKSMNNVASLVMRKAKQAPRTAGSPSVGGDRRRAASPALSPTAPSSPWDGSGRNHESYVAPPTVPSQEGSPRAKTPPLPEVVNSDGEEHSDGHEADDEH
;
A
#
# COMPACT_ATOMS: atom_id res chain seq x y z
N LEU A 1 -8.78 -13.07 -10.78
CA LEU A 1 -7.94 -12.51 -9.69
C LEU A 1 -7.20 -13.57 -8.86
N ARG A 2 -7.90 -14.53 -8.22
CA ARG A 2 -7.26 -15.62 -7.44
C ARG A 2 -6.16 -16.38 -8.19
N ALA A 3 -6.38 -16.67 -9.47
CA ALA A 3 -5.39 -17.35 -10.32
C ALA A 3 -4.08 -16.54 -10.49
N VAL A 4 -4.19 -15.22 -10.66
CA VAL A 4 -3.04 -14.32 -10.77
C VAL A 4 -2.23 -14.32 -9.48
N PHE A 5 -2.88 -14.18 -8.32
CA PHE A 5 -2.20 -14.22 -7.03
C PHE A 5 -1.59 -15.57 -6.73
N ARG A 6 -2.23 -16.68 -7.08
CA ARG A 6 -1.63 -18.02 -6.98
C ARG A 6 -0.36 -18.12 -7.82
N GLN A 7 -0.38 -17.64 -9.06
CA GLN A 7 0.77 -17.68 -9.96
C GLN A 7 1.91 -16.75 -9.48
N LYS A 8 1.58 -15.58 -8.93
CA LYS A 8 2.54 -14.56 -8.47
C LYS A 8 2.89 -14.66 -6.98
N ARG A 9 2.37 -15.69 -6.29
CA ARG A 9 2.51 -15.90 -4.85
C ARG A 9 3.96 -15.78 -4.35
N PRO A 10 4.98 -16.39 -4.98
CA PRO A 10 6.35 -16.32 -4.47
C PRO A 10 6.89 -14.89 -4.42
N VAL A 11 6.56 -14.06 -5.41
CA VAL A 11 6.98 -12.66 -5.45
C VAL A 11 6.25 -11.87 -4.36
N LEU A 12 4.93 -12.05 -4.25
CA LEU A 12 4.10 -11.30 -3.32
C LEU A 12 4.40 -11.65 -1.85
N GLU A 13 4.55 -12.93 -1.52
CA GLU A 13 4.94 -13.36 -0.17
C GLU A 13 6.33 -12.84 0.20
N LYS A 14 7.28 -12.89 -0.74
CA LYS A 14 8.62 -12.36 -0.52
C LYS A 14 8.58 -10.86 -0.24
N SER A 15 7.78 -10.10 -0.99
CA SER A 15 7.55 -8.67 -0.72
C SER A 15 7.01 -8.46 0.67
N PHE A 16 5.90 -9.13 1.01
CA PHE A 16 5.22 -8.97 2.28
C PHE A 16 6.18 -9.24 3.45
N LYS A 17 6.82 -10.41 3.46
CA LYS A 17 7.76 -10.81 4.52
C LYS A 17 8.99 -9.91 4.60
N TYR A 18 9.43 -9.32 3.49
CA TYR A 18 10.54 -8.38 3.51
C TYR A 18 10.16 -7.12 4.29
N TYR A 19 9.03 -6.49 3.95
CA TYR A 19 8.61 -5.23 4.58
C TYR A 19 8.12 -5.42 6.02
N ALA A 20 7.42 -6.51 6.33
CA ALA A 20 7.01 -6.90 7.68
C ALA A 20 8.19 -7.14 8.66
N ARG A 21 9.42 -7.28 8.13
CA ARG A 21 10.64 -7.51 8.92
C ARG A 21 11.57 -6.31 8.96
N LEU A 22 11.22 -5.22 8.26
CA LEU A 22 12.10 -4.05 8.18
C LEU A 22 12.19 -3.33 9.52
N ARG A 23 11.15 -3.45 10.36
CA ARG A 23 11.02 -2.77 11.64
C ARG A 23 10.80 -3.79 12.75
N PRO A 24 11.17 -3.46 14.00
CA PRO A 24 10.81 -4.29 15.14
C PRO A 24 9.29 -4.30 15.29
N GLY A 25 8.71 -5.49 15.34
CA GLY A 25 7.26 -5.67 15.33
C GLY A 25 6.89 -7.12 15.04
N ASN A 26 5.62 -7.34 14.71
CA ASN A 26 5.13 -8.64 14.30
C ASN A 26 5.54 -8.92 12.84
N VAL A 27 6.31 -9.98 12.62
CA VAL A 27 6.85 -10.34 11.28
C VAL A 27 5.83 -11.05 10.38
N GLU A 28 4.64 -11.36 10.92
CA GLU A 28 3.55 -12.02 10.22
C GLU A 28 2.49 -11.03 9.73
N THR A 29 2.57 -9.77 10.16
CA THR A 29 1.68 -8.67 9.79
C THR A 29 2.50 -7.48 9.29
N MET A 30 1.83 -6.49 8.71
CA MET A 30 2.48 -5.31 8.14
C MET A 30 1.80 -4.04 8.64
N ASP A 31 2.55 -3.16 9.28
CA ASP A 31 2.02 -1.89 9.76
C ASP A 31 1.87 -0.87 8.62
N LYS A 32 1.25 0.27 8.95
CA LYS A 32 1.06 1.40 8.01
C LYS A 32 2.37 1.93 7.42
N ASN A 33 3.44 1.96 8.20
CA ASN A 33 4.73 2.52 7.78
C ASN A 33 5.46 1.56 6.83
N GLU A 34 5.42 0.27 7.11
CA GLU A 34 5.97 -0.80 6.28
C GLU A 34 5.23 -0.90 4.94
N PHE A 35 3.90 -0.78 4.96
CA PHE A 35 3.11 -0.68 3.73
C PHE A 35 3.47 0.57 2.92
N MET A 36 3.68 1.71 3.58
CA MET A 36 4.13 2.94 2.91
C MET A 36 5.54 2.79 2.33
N ASP A 37 6.46 2.12 3.03
CA ASP A 37 7.81 1.84 2.55
C ASP A 37 7.77 0.94 1.30
N PHE A 38 6.92 -0.09 1.29
CA PHE A 38 6.62 -0.90 0.10
C PHE A 38 6.15 -0.07 -1.09
N VAL A 39 5.18 0.82 -0.88
CA VAL A 39 4.60 1.68 -1.92
C VAL A 39 5.64 2.65 -2.50
N LYS A 40 6.46 3.26 -1.64
CA LYS A 40 7.53 4.18 -2.05
C LYS A 40 8.62 3.46 -2.83
N ASP A 41 9.02 2.28 -2.38
CA ASP A 41 10.05 1.47 -3.02
C ASP A 41 9.61 0.94 -4.38
N CYS A 42 8.33 0.62 -4.54
CA CYS A 42 7.74 0.29 -5.83
C CYS A 42 7.55 1.52 -6.74
N ARG A 43 7.96 2.72 -6.29
CA ARG A 43 7.87 4.01 -7.00
C ARG A 43 6.44 4.33 -7.45
N LEU A 44 5.48 4.05 -6.57
CA LEU A 44 4.07 4.18 -6.91
C LEU A 44 3.52 5.60 -6.72
N ILE A 45 4.12 6.36 -5.79
CA ILE A 45 3.72 7.74 -5.53
C ILE A 45 4.06 8.63 -6.72
N ASP A 46 3.02 9.19 -7.32
CA ASP A 46 3.12 10.10 -8.47
C ASP A 46 1.89 11.03 -8.50
N SER A 47 1.67 11.71 -9.63
CA SER A 47 0.51 12.60 -9.80
C SER A 47 -0.85 11.90 -9.80
N LYS A 48 -0.88 10.56 -9.92
CA LYS A 48 -2.11 9.75 -9.95
C LYS A 48 -2.39 9.05 -8.62
N LEU A 49 -1.36 8.86 -7.79
CA LEU A 49 -1.48 8.23 -6.48
C LEU A 49 -0.71 9.04 -5.44
N ALA A 50 -1.44 9.82 -4.65
CA ALA A 50 -0.87 10.61 -3.57
C ALA A 50 -0.68 9.77 -2.30
N VAL A 51 0.15 10.29 -1.38
CA VAL A 51 0.37 9.67 -0.05
C VAL A 51 -0.94 9.55 0.73
N THR A 52 -1.85 10.52 0.59
CA THR A 52 -3.18 10.51 1.22
C THR A 52 -4.04 9.37 0.71
N ASP A 53 -3.98 9.07 -0.59
CA ASP A 53 -4.73 7.95 -1.19
C ASP A 53 -4.24 6.60 -0.63
N VAL A 54 -2.93 6.46 -0.43
CA VAL A 54 -2.34 5.24 0.15
C VAL A 54 -2.80 5.04 1.59
N TYR A 55 -2.92 6.10 2.37
CA TYR A 55 -3.48 6.02 3.72
C TYR A 55 -4.97 5.68 3.71
N ALA A 56 -5.74 6.22 2.77
CA ALA A 56 -7.14 5.87 2.60
C ALA A 56 -7.30 4.40 2.20
N ILE A 57 -6.48 3.89 1.27
CA ILE A 57 -6.43 2.47 0.92
C ILE A 57 -6.15 1.62 2.16
N PHE A 58 -5.12 1.97 2.93
CA PHE A 58 -4.75 1.21 4.14
C PHE A 58 -5.91 1.15 5.15
N ALA A 59 -6.56 2.29 5.41
CA ALA A 59 -7.72 2.35 6.30
C ALA A 59 -8.90 1.51 5.74
N ASN A 60 -9.19 1.61 4.45
CA ASN A 60 -10.31 0.90 3.83
C ASN A 60 -10.16 -0.62 3.84
N ILE A 61 -8.93 -1.14 3.78
CA ILE A 61 -8.68 -2.59 3.93
C ILE A 61 -9.07 -3.07 5.33
N GLN A 62 -8.89 -2.22 6.34
CA GLN A 62 -9.15 -2.55 7.75
C GLN A 62 -10.63 -2.35 8.16
N HIS A 63 -11.44 -1.65 7.34
CA HIS A 63 -12.83 -1.29 7.66
C HIS A 63 -13.82 -2.48 7.75
N GLY A 64 -13.37 -3.71 7.49
CA GLY A 64 -14.15 -4.94 7.70
C GLY A 64 -13.94 -5.61 9.06
N GLN A 65 -13.07 -5.06 9.91
CA GLN A 65 -12.78 -5.60 11.24
C GLN A 65 -13.63 -4.90 12.31
N ASP A 66 -14.11 -5.66 13.29
CA ASP A 66 -14.84 -5.11 14.44
C ASP A 66 -13.95 -4.08 15.19
N GLU A 67 -14.54 -2.98 15.67
CA GLU A 67 -13.80 -1.90 16.35
C GLU A 67 -12.93 -2.42 17.52
N GLU A 68 -13.39 -3.48 18.18
CA GLU A 68 -12.70 -4.13 19.29
C GLU A 68 -11.46 -4.93 18.84
N ALA A 69 -11.49 -5.50 17.63
CA ALA A 69 -10.32 -6.13 17.01
C ALA A 69 -9.27 -5.09 16.64
N ILE A 70 -9.67 -3.96 16.07
CA ILE A 70 -8.79 -2.84 15.70
C ILE A 70 -8.08 -2.28 16.95
N ALA A 71 -8.81 -2.12 18.06
CA ALA A 71 -8.24 -1.65 19.32
C ALA A 71 -7.25 -2.66 19.93
N SER A 72 -7.46 -3.96 19.70
CA SER A 72 -6.66 -5.05 20.25
C SER A 72 -5.38 -5.33 19.47
N THR A 73 -5.43 -5.40 18.14
CA THR A 73 -4.29 -5.82 17.30
C THR A 73 -3.50 -4.65 16.74
N GLY A 74 -4.02 -3.43 16.89
CA GLY A 74 -3.53 -2.29 16.12
C GLY A 74 -3.91 -2.44 14.65
N LEU A 75 -3.69 -1.36 13.89
CA LEU A 75 -3.93 -1.35 12.45
C LEU A 75 -2.75 -2.04 11.74
N GLU A 76 -2.81 -3.36 11.62
CA GLU A 76 -1.82 -4.20 10.94
C GLU A 76 -2.48 -5.05 9.84
N LEU A 77 -1.80 -5.21 8.71
CA LEU A 77 -2.28 -6.01 7.58
C LEU A 77 -1.72 -7.43 7.65
N THR A 78 -2.60 -8.41 7.59
CA THR A 78 -2.28 -9.79 7.23
C THR A 78 -1.85 -9.90 5.76
N TYR A 79 -1.31 -11.05 5.36
CA TYR A 79 -0.94 -11.27 3.96
C TYR A 79 -2.13 -11.11 3.00
N THR A 80 -3.33 -11.55 3.40
CA THR A 80 -4.55 -11.43 2.58
C THR A 80 -4.94 -9.97 2.38
N GLU A 81 -4.92 -9.18 3.45
CA GLU A 81 -5.20 -7.74 3.42
C GLU A 81 -4.15 -6.98 2.60
N PHE A 82 -2.88 -7.38 2.67
CA PHE A 82 -1.85 -6.88 1.77
C PHE A 82 -2.18 -7.15 0.29
N LEU A 83 -2.71 -8.33 -0.06
CA LEU A 83 -3.13 -8.63 -1.44
C LEU A 83 -4.29 -7.72 -1.90
N GLU A 84 -5.20 -7.36 -1.00
CA GLU A 84 -6.25 -6.38 -1.28
C GLU A 84 -5.68 -4.99 -1.54
N GLY A 85 -4.69 -4.57 -0.73
CA GLY A 85 -3.94 -3.34 -0.98
C GLY A 85 -3.22 -3.33 -2.32
N VAL A 86 -2.61 -4.44 -2.73
CA VAL A 86 -2.00 -4.60 -4.06
C VAL A 86 -3.04 -4.43 -5.18
N CYS A 87 -4.24 -5.00 -5.01
CA CYS A 87 -5.35 -4.80 -5.95
C CYS A 87 -5.79 -3.34 -6.04
N ALA A 88 -5.97 -2.68 -4.90
CA ALA A 88 -6.37 -1.28 -4.85
C ALA A 88 -5.33 -0.41 -5.57
N LEU A 89 -4.04 -0.59 -5.27
CA LEU A 89 -2.95 0.12 -5.93
C LEU A 89 -2.93 -0.11 -7.46
N ALA A 90 -3.20 -1.35 -7.91
CA ALA A 90 -3.33 -1.64 -9.34
C ALA A 90 -4.51 -0.89 -9.98
N GLY A 91 -5.62 -0.73 -9.28
CA GLY A 91 -6.77 0.08 -9.70
C GLY A 91 -6.41 1.54 -9.95
N TYR A 92 -5.63 2.15 -9.05
CA TYR A 92 -5.13 3.52 -9.20
C TYR A 92 -4.17 3.68 -10.38
N LYS A 93 -3.24 2.73 -10.58
CA LYS A 93 -2.28 2.82 -11.69
C LYS A 93 -2.91 2.55 -13.06
N TYR A 94 -3.95 1.73 -13.09
CA TYR A 94 -4.67 1.38 -14.31
C TYR A 94 -6.16 1.72 -14.18
N PRO A 95 -6.55 3.01 -14.25
CA PRO A 95 -7.92 3.43 -13.97
C PRO A 95 -8.94 3.04 -15.05
N ASN A 96 -8.51 2.55 -16.22
CA ASN A 96 -9.39 2.18 -17.32
C ASN A 96 -10.43 1.12 -16.86
N PRO A 97 -11.74 1.43 -16.84
CA PRO A 97 -12.77 0.52 -16.33
C PRO A 97 -12.99 -0.70 -17.23
N TYR A 98 -12.58 -0.65 -18.50
CA TYR A 98 -12.74 -1.75 -19.45
C TYR A 98 -11.64 -2.83 -19.34
N VAL A 99 -10.59 -2.58 -18.54
CA VAL A 99 -9.58 -3.59 -18.25
C VAL A 99 -10.01 -4.37 -17.00
N PRO A 100 -10.15 -5.69 -17.07
CA PRO A 100 -10.45 -6.51 -15.88
C PRO A 100 -9.40 -6.33 -14.77
N LEU A 101 -9.85 -6.33 -13.50
CA LEU A 101 -8.97 -6.06 -12.34
C LEU A 101 -7.83 -7.06 -12.22
N ASP A 102 -8.03 -8.32 -12.60
CA ASP A 102 -7.00 -9.34 -12.59
C ASP A 102 -5.88 -9.05 -13.60
N LYS A 103 -6.21 -8.48 -14.76
CA LYS A 103 -5.21 -7.98 -15.71
C LYS A 103 -4.47 -6.76 -15.20
N LYS A 104 -5.16 -5.83 -14.54
CA LYS A 104 -4.52 -4.70 -13.86
C LYS A 104 -3.52 -5.18 -12.80
N ALA A 105 -3.93 -6.12 -11.95
CA ALA A 105 -3.08 -6.69 -10.91
C ALA A 105 -1.88 -7.44 -11.51
N GLU A 106 -2.09 -8.22 -12.57
CA GLU A 106 -1.02 -8.94 -13.27
C GLU A 106 0.04 -7.97 -13.83
N TYR A 107 -0.38 -6.91 -14.52
CA TYR A 107 0.54 -5.87 -15.01
C TYR A 107 1.21 -5.13 -13.87
N PHE A 108 0.46 -4.73 -12.85
CA PHE A 108 1.00 -4.02 -11.69
C PHE A 108 2.12 -4.80 -11.00
N ILE A 109 1.90 -6.10 -10.74
CA ILE A 109 2.89 -6.95 -10.09
C ILE A 109 4.15 -7.08 -10.97
N ARG A 110 3.97 -7.25 -12.29
CA ARG A 110 5.09 -7.41 -13.23
C ARG A 110 5.92 -6.14 -13.38
N GLU A 111 5.28 -4.99 -13.50
CA GLU A 111 5.96 -3.71 -13.80
C GLU A 111 6.50 -3.01 -12.55
N TYR A 112 5.81 -3.12 -11.41
CA TYR A 112 6.16 -2.36 -10.20
C TYR A 112 6.68 -3.23 -9.06
N VAL A 113 6.05 -4.37 -8.78
CA VAL A 113 6.45 -5.16 -7.60
C VAL A 113 7.69 -6.00 -7.89
N GLN A 114 7.63 -6.84 -8.93
CA GLN A 114 8.68 -7.81 -9.23
C GLN A 114 10.07 -7.18 -9.44
N PRO A 115 10.24 -6.07 -10.18
CA PRO A 115 11.56 -5.49 -10.41
C PRO A 115 12.17 -4.91 -9.13
N ASN A 116 11.34 -4.32 -8.25
CA ASN A 116 11.82 -3.65 -7.05
C ASN A 116 12.17 -4.64 -5.92
N ILE A 117 11.56 -5.83 -5.91
CA ILE A 117 11.83 -6.88 -4.92
C ILE A 117 13.07 -7.69 -5.25
N GLN A 118 13.30 -8.00 -6.53
CA GLN A 118 14.53 -8.67 -6.96
C GLN A 118 15.77 -7.81 -6.65
N SER A 119 15.64 -6.50 -6.77
CA SER A 119 16.71 -5.53 -6.49
C SER A 119 17.10 -5.45 -5.00
N LYS A 120 16.19 -5.79 -4.08
CA LYS A 120 16.36 -5.56 -2.64
C LYS A 120 16.59 -6.83 -1.81
N GLY A 121 16.63 -8.00 -2.43
CA GLY A 121 16.74 -9.26 -1.70
C GLY A 121 17.30 -10.41 -2.53
N GLY A 122 18.61 -10.41 -2.74
CA GLY A 122 19.41 -11.64 -2.76
C GLY A 122 19.33 -12.29 -1.37
N LEU A 123 18.19 -12.88 -1.06
CA LEU A 123 17.99 -13.76 0.09
C LEU A 123 17.80 -15.15 -0.51
N GLN A 124 18.89 -15.91 -0.53
CA GLN A 124 18.85 -17.35 -0.71
C GLN A 124 17.87 -17.94 0.31
N SER A 125 17.06 -18.89 -0.15
CA SER A 125 16.30 -19.90 0.59
C SER A 125 15.90 -19.57 2.03
N LEU A 126 14.59 -19.46 2.27
CA LEU A 126 14.02 -19.35 3.62
C LEU A 126 14.05 -20.68 4.41
N ASP A 127 14.72 -21.73 3.92
CA ASP A 127 14.79 -23.03 4.58
C ASP A 127 16.02 -23.22 5.50
N ASP A 128 17.01 -22.32 5.50
CA ASP A 128 18.23 -22.50 6.30
C ASP A 128 18.18 -21.74 7.64
N LYS A 129 17.91 -22.49 8.71
CA LYS A 129 17.92 -22.08 10.14
C LYS A 129 19.29 -21.56 10.68
N LYS A 130 20.21 -21.09 9.83
CA LYS A 130 21.60 -20.79 10.24
C LYS A 130 22.07 -19.34 10.04
N SER A 131 21.24 -18.43 9.51
CA SER A 131 21.70 -17.08 9.18
C SER A 131 21.17 -16.00 10.13
N MET A 132 21.68 -15.97 11.36
CA MET A 132 21.35 -14.94 12.37
C MET A 132 22.47 -13.90 12.61
N ASN A 133 23.42 -13.70 11.68
CA ASN A 133 24.60 -12.86 11.98
C ASN A 133 24.78 -11.53 11.24
N ASN A 134 23.84 -11.08 10.39
CA ASN A 134 24.13 -9.91 9.50
C ASN A 134 23.37 -8.61 9.78
N VAL A 135 22.49 -8.54 10.78
CA VAL A 135 21.68 -7.33 11.05
C VAL A 135 22.50 -6.19 11.68
N ALA A 136 23.67 -6.47 12.27
CA ALA A 136 24.54 -5.46 12.87
C ALA A 136 25.25 -4.53 11.85
N SER A 137 25.29 -4.91 10.56
CA SER A 137 26.12 -4.22 9.56
C SER A 137 25.46 -2.99 8.91
N LEU A 138 24.13 -2.83 9.04
CA LEU A 138 23.39 -1.75 8.39
C LEU A 138 23.26 -0.48 9.24
N VAL A 139 23.40 -0.58 10.57
CA VAL A 139 23.33 0.57 11.50
C VAL A 139 24.67 1.32 11.64
N MET A 140 25.79 0.70 11.26
CA MET A 140 27.13 1.29 11.42
C MET A 140 27.62 2.17 10.25
N ARG A 141 26.88 2.29 9.14
CA ARG A 141 27.33 3.04 7.94
C ARG A 141 26.93 4.52 7.93
N LYS A 142 26.34 5.05 9.01
CA LYS A 142 25.96 6.47 9.13
C LYS A 142 26.74 7.26 10.19
N ALA A 143 27.93 6.80 10.58
CA ALA A 143 28.74 7.43 11.63
C ALA A 143 30.21 7.74 11.23
N LYS A 144 30.55 7.83 9.93
CA LYS A 144 31.93 8.16 9.55
C LYS A 144 32.05 8.99 8.28
N GLN A 145 31.51 10.20 8.30
CA GLN A 145 32.03 11.31 7.48
C GLN A 145 32.02 12.59 8.32
N ALA A 146 33.18 12.89 8.90
CA ALA A 146 33.55 14.21 9.40
C ALA A 146 34.85 14.64 8.67
N PRO A 147 35.06 15.95 8.48
CA PRO A 147 35.94 16.50 7.43
C PRO A 147 37.43 16.50 7.82
N ARG A 148 38.30 16.31 6.83
CA ARG A 148 39.76 16.40 7.00
C ARG A 148 40.21 17.85 6.94
N THR A 149 40.77 18.30 8.06
CA THR A 149 41.47 19.57 8.28
C THR A 149 42.86 19.56 7.64
N ALA A 150 43.26 20.66 7.00
CA ALA A 150 44.66 20.94 6.69
C ALA A 150 44.93 22.45 6.68
N GLY A 151 45.97 22.87 7.41
CA GLY A 151 46.77 24.07 7.09
C GLY A 151 46.60 25.31 7.99
N SER A 152 47.50 25.45 8.98
CA SER A 152 47.91 26.75 9.57
C SER A 152 48.94 27.45 8.64
N PRO A 153 49.21 28.78 8.72
CA PRO A 153 49.98 29.36 9.83
C PRO A 153 49.62 30.81 10.28
N SER A 154 49.90 31.07 11.56
CA SER A 154 50.47 32.27 12.23
C SER A 154 50.33 33.67 11.60
N VAL A 155 49.88 34.67 12.39
CA VAL A 155 50.66 35.83 12.90
C VAL A 155 49.71 36.94 13.42
N GLY A 156 49.88 37.29 14.71
CA GLY A 156 49.98 38.67 15.22
C GLY A 156 48.76 39.59 15.25
N GLY A 157 48.53 40.23 16.42
CA GLY A 157 47.96 41.58 16.45
C GLY A 157 46.97 41.87 17.58
N ASP A 158 47.49 42.40 18.68
CA ASP A 158 46.74 43.13 19.70
C ASP A 158 45.74 44.17 19.13
N ARG A 159 44.61 44.37 19.82
CA ARG A 159 44.23 45.63 20.51
C ARG A 159 42.71 45.77 20.71
N ARG A 160 42.35 45.98 21.98
CA ARG A 160 41.44 47.03 22.50
C ARG A 160 39.94 47.02 22.10
N ARG A 161 39.14 46.82 23.17
CA ARG A 161 38.22 47.81 23.79
C ARG A 161 36.76 47.89 23.28
N ALA A 162 35.89 48.03 24.30
CA ALA A 162 34.50 48.53 24.29
C ALA A 162 33.45 47.57 23.68
N ALA A 163 32.19 47.56 24.08
CA ALA A 163 31.41 47.98 25.23
C ALA A 163 30.01 47.37 24.97
N SER A 164 29.23 47.15 26.02
CA SER A 164 27.83 46.69 25.99
C SER A 164 26.87 47.68 25.27
N PRO A 165 25.54 47.60 25.45
CA PRO A 165 24.55 46.61 24.97
C PRO A 165 23.41 47.30 24.17
N ALA A 166 22.54 46.58 23.45
CA ALA A 166 21.22 47.11 23.02
C ALA A 166 20.31 45.96 22.50
N LEU A 167 19.19 45.70 23.17
CA LEU A 167 17.82 46.18 22.90
C LEU A 167 17.03 45.26 21.96
N SER A 168 16.00 44.66 22.55
CA SER A 168 14.81 44.08 21.90
C SER A 168 14.01 45.16 21.17
N PRO A 169 13.20 44.77 20.18
CA PRO A 169 11.82 45.26 20.23
C PRO A 169 10.76 44.19 19.89
N THR A 170 9.70 44.28 20.69
CA THR A 170 8.30 43.90 20.49
C THR A 170 7.79 43.88 19.06
N ALA A 171 7.05 42.82 18.69
CA ALA A 171 6.14 42.80 17.56
C ALA A 171 4.68 42.68 18.05
N PRO A 172 3.74 43.44 17.45
CA PRO A 172 2.35 43.53 17.92
C PRO A 172 1.43 42.45 17.34
N SER A 173 0.42 42.17 18.17
CA SER A 173 -0.82 41.43 17.94
C SER A 173 -1.67 41.94 16.77
N SER A 174 -2.21 41.01 15.99
CA SER A 174 -3.41 41.22 15.16
C SER A 174 -4.43 40.11 15.39
N PRO A 175 -5.65 40.44 15.85
CA PRO A 175 -6.76 39.51 15.99
C PRO A 175 -7.50 39.38 14.66
N TRP A 176 -7.64 38.15 14.16
CA TRP A 176 -8.54 37.86 13.04
C TRP A 176 -9.96 37.71 13.60
N ASP A 177 -10.78 38.71 13.31
CA ASP A 177 -12.22 38.72 13.53
C ASP A 177 -12.90 37.79 12.51
N GLY A 178 -13.46 36.69 13.02
CA GLY A 178 -14.19 35.69 12.26
C GLY A 178 -15.69 35.94 12.36
N SER A 179 -16.21 36.79 11.47
CA SER A 179 -17.66 36.93 11.26
C SER A 179 -17.96 36.99 9.76
N GLY A 180 -18.33 35.83 9.20
CA GLY A 180 -18.72 35.69 7.80
C GLY A 180 -19.64 34.49 7.63
N ARG A 181 -20.85 34.57 8.20
CA ARG A 181 -21.98 33.69 7.86
C ARG A 181 -22.38 33.99 6.42
N ASN A 182 -22.07 33.09 5.49
CA ASN A 182 -22.77 33.03 4.21
C ASN A 182 -23.88 31.99 4.31
N HIS A 183 -25.09 32.50 4.20
CA HIS A 183 -26.34 31.79 4.13
C HIS A 183 -26.49 31.30 2.68
N GLU A 184 -26.06 30.07 2.40
CA GLU A 184 -26.32 29.44 1.10
C GLU A 184 -27.80 29.05 1.04
N SER A 185 -28.55 29.82 0.27
CA SER A 185 -29.95 29.57 -0.09
C SER A 185 -30.06 28.26 -0.86
N TYR A 186 -30.73 27.28 -0.26
CA TYR A 186 -31.16 26.04 -0.89
C TYR A 186 -32.08 26.38 -2.08
N VAL A 187 -31.59 26.20 -3.31
CA VAL A 187 -32.41 26.23 -4.52
C VAL A 187 -32.94 24.82 -4.73
N ALA A 188 -34.26 24.65 -4.64
CA ALA A 188 -34.92 23.37 -4.90
C ALA A 188 -34.64 22.89 -6.34
N PRO A 189 -34.38 21.59 -6.57
CA PRO A 189 -34.19 21.05 -7.91
C PRO A 189 -35.50 21.08 -8.71
N PRO A 190 -35.45 21.33 -10.03
CA PRO A 190 -36.63 21.32 -10.88
C PRO A 190 -37.21 19.91 -11.01
N THR A 191 -38.51 19.78 -10.79
CA THR A 191 -39.33 18.59 -11.06
C THR A 191 -39.22 18.21 -12.54
N VAL A 192 -38.66 17.03 -12.81
CA VAL A 192 -38.57 16.47 -14.15
C VAL A 192 -39.94 15.88 -14.55
N PRO A 193 -40.53 16.27 -15.69
CA PRO A 193 -41.76 15.65 -16.17
C PRO A 193 -41.50 14.23 -16.63
N SER A 194 -42.36 13.31 -16.18
CA SER A 194 -42.38 11.91 -16.61
C SER A 194 -42.66 11.84 -18.11
N GLN A 195 -41.69 11.37 -18.90
CA GLN A 195 -41.94 10.95 -20.27
C GLN A 195 -42.34 9.47 -20.27
N GLU A 196 -43.62 9.25 -20.54
CA GLU A 196 -44.17 7.97 -20.97
C GLU A 196 -43.59 7.55 -22.32
N GLY A 197 -43.43 6.23 -22.49
CA GLY A 197 -43.49 5.59 -23.81
C GLY A 197 -42.16 5.39 -24.52
N SER A 198 -41.45 4.31 -24.18
CA SER A 198 -40.46 3.72 -25.08
C SER A 198 -40.92 2.31 -25.49
N PRO A 199 -41.00 1.99 -26.79
CA PRO A 199 -41.52 0.71 -27.26
C PRO A 199 -40.57 -0.45 -26.97
N ARG A 200 -41.15 -1.48 -26.37
CA ARG A 200 -40.57 -2.78 -25.98
C ARG A 200 -39.82 -3.43 -27.15
N ALA A 201 -38.49 -3.48 -27.06
CA ALA A 201 -37.67 -4.29 -27.94
C ALA A 201 -38.03 -5.78 -27.76
N LYS A 202 -38.29 -6.47 -28.87
CA LYS A 202 -38.56 -7.91 -28.92
C LYS A 202 -37.31 -8.67 -28.48
N THR A 203 -37.42 -9.37 -27.36
CA THR A 203 -36.42 -10.34 -26.89
C THR A 203 -36.30 -11.48 -27.91
N PRO A 204 -35.09 -11.87 -28.35
CA PRO A 204 -34.90 -13.09 -29.12
C PRO A 204 -35.13 -14.32 -28.23
N PRO A 205 -35.66 -15.43 -28.79
CA PRO A 205 -35.91 -16.66 -28.04
C PRO A 205 -34.60 -17.30 -27.57
N LEU A 206 -34.62 -17.78 -26.32
CA LEU A 206 -33.53 -18.57 -25.73
C LEU A 206 -33.44 -19.94 -26.43
N PRO A 207 -32.22 -20.49 -26.62
CA PRO A 207 -32.04 -21.84 -27.15
C PRO A 207 -32.57 -22.89 -26.17
N GLU A 208 -33.28 -23.89 -26.72
CA GLU A 208 -33.78 -25.06 -25.98
C GLU A 208 -32.64 -25.81 -25.28
N VAL A 209 -32.87 -26.10 -24.00
CA VAL A 209 -32.02 -26.96 -23.18
C VAL A 209 -32.22 -28.39 -23.65
N VAL A 210 -31.24 -28.92 -24.38
CA VAL A 210 -31.11 -30.36 -24.62
C VAL A 210 -30.63 -31.00 -23.32
N ASN A 211 -31.54 -31.64 -22.61
CA ASN A 211 -31.20 -32.58 -21.55
C ASN A 211 -30.62 -33.84 -22.20
N SER A 212 -29.31 -34.03 -22.07
CA SER A 212 -28.66 -35.31 -22.31
C SER A 212 -28.61 -36.08 -21.00
N ASP A 213 -29.68 -36.85 -20.76
CA ASP A 213 -29.64 -38.01 -19.88
C ASP A 213 -28.65 -39.02 -20.48
N GLY A 214 -27.60 -39.36 -19.74
CA GLY A 214 -26.50 -40.17 -20.22
C GLY A 214 -25.81 -40.93 -19.09
N GLU A 215 -26.33 -42.13 -18.87
CA GLU A 215 -25.59 -43.36 -18.54
C GLU A 215 -24.98 -43.56 -17.14
N GLU A 216 -25.65 -44.47 -16.44
CA GLU A 216 -25.16 -45.43 -15.47
C GLU A 216 -23.96 -46.24 -15.96
N HIS A 217 -23.03 -46.58 -15.05
CA HIS A 217 -22.16 -47.77 -14.96
C HIS A 217 -20.92 -47.37 -14.14
N SER A 218 -20.34 -48.17 -13.24
CA SER A 218 -20.57 -49.54 -12.81
C SER A 218 -19.62 -49.79 -11.61
N ASP A 219 -20.02 -50.70 -10.73
CA ASP A 219 -19.21 -51.71 -10.05
C ASP A 219 -17.82 -51.37 -9.47
N GLY A 220 -17.75 -51.52 -8.14
CA GLY A 220 -17.04 -52.64 -7.55
C GLY A 220 -15.51 -52.68 -7.67
N HIS A 221 -14.82 -52.33 -6.58
CA HIS A 221 -13.65 -53.10 -6.18
C HIS A 221 -13.48 -53.12 -4.67
N GLU A 222 -13.84 -54.26 -4.10
CA GLU A 222 -13.46 -54.79 -2.80
C GLU A 222 -12.14 -55.54 -3.02
N ALA A 223 -11.11 -55.22 -2.24
CA ALA A 223 -10.03 -56.15 -1.94
C ALA A 223 -9.25 -55.66 -0.71
N ASP A 224 -9.35 -56.48 0.32
CA ASP A 224 -8.43 -56.71 1.42
C ASP A 224 -6.95 -56.54 1.05
N ASP A 225 -6.12 -56.10 2.01
CA ASP A 225 -4.98 -56.94 2.40
C ASP A 225 -4.46 -56.56 3.80
N GLU A 226 -4.24 -57.60 4.60
CA GLU A 226 -3.68 -57.60 5.94
C GLU A 226 -2.14 -57.59 5.88
N HIS A 227 -1.50 -56.82 6.76
CA HIS A 227 -0.40 -57.24 7.68
C HIS A 227 0.43 -56.05 8.17
#